data_AF-A0A3D1ARG9-F1
#
_entry.id   AF-A0A3D1ARG9-F1
#
_cell.length_a   1.000
_cell.length_b   1.000
_cell.length_c   1.000
_cell.angle_alpha   90.00
_cell.angle_beta   90.00
_cell.angle_gamma   90.00
#
_symmetry.space_group_name_H-M   'P 1'
#
loop_
_entity.id
_entity.type
_entity.pdbx_description
1 polymer ?
#
loop_
_entity_poly.entity_id
_entity_poly.type
_entity_poly.pdbx_seq_one_letter_code
_entity_poly.pdbx_strand_id
1 'polypeptide(L)'
;MPDATNYWLSRLLLQRGLGLVYLIAFVCVLNQFRPLLGERGLLPVAAFVQQVPFRESPSLFFFLPKDWAFMAAAWTGVALSSAVIAGAADRLNSWVGAVIWALLWALYISFVNVGQIFYGFGWESLLLEAGFFAMFLGGRDVAPQFINVLIYRWLAFRIMFGAGLIKLRGDPCWHDLTCLDYHYQTQPIPNPLSWYFHWGPEWTHRGGVLFNHFSELIVPFAYFLPQPISSIAGLITIAFQGTIMASGNLSWLNFLTIILAIPTLDDRFLSVVLPIKAPLVAATGAGFKALTAAVGLMVAVLSVNPVRNMLSRQQVMNTSFNSLHLVGTYGAFGSITKDRYEIVVEGTADTRRSSETEWREYEFKGKPGDLARMPIQIAPYHLRLDWLMWFAAMSSYREHPWFVHL
;
A
#
# COMPACT_ATOMS: atom_id res chain seq x y z
N MET A 1 20.15 23.73 9.69
CA MET A 1 19.23 22.72 9.12
C MET A 1 19.67 22.46 7.69
N PRO A 2 19.67 21.21 7.19
CA PRO A 2 19.94 20.96 5.78
C PRO A 2 18.99 21.79 4.91
N ASP A 3 19.52 22.32 3.81
CA ASP A 3 18.80 23.25 2.94
C ASP A 3 17.67 22.52 2.20
N ALA A 4 16.45 22.70 2.70
CA ALA A 4 15.23 22.05 2.20
C ALA A 4 14.90 22.44 0.76
N THR A 5 15.51 23.52 0.24
CA THR A 5 15.34 23.94 -1.15
C THR A 5 15.79 22.88 -2.16
N ASN A 6 16.68 21.97 -1.77
CA ASN A 6 17.17 20.86 -2.60
C ASN A 6 16.26 19.62 -2.61
N TYR A 7 14.96 19.75 -2.33
CA TYR A 7 13.99 18.64 -2.35
C TYR A 7 12.77 18.95 -3.22
N TRP A 8 12.90 19.90 -4.16
CA TRP A 8 11.78 20.28 -5.01
C TRP A 8 11.41 19.15 -5.96
N LEU A 9 12.40 18.50 -6.57
CA LEU A 9 12.18 17.39 -7.50
C LEU A 9 11.66 16.16 -6.73
N SER A 10 12.17 15.91 -5.53
CA SER A 10 11.67 14.85 -4.65
C SER A 10 10.20 15.05 -4.30
N ARG A 11 9.79 16.29 -3.97
CA ARG A 11 8.37 16.63 -3.74
C ARG A 11 7.53 16.40 -5.00
N LEU A 12 8.00 16.86 -6.15
CA LEU A 12 7.28 16.70 -7.42
C LEU A 12 7.03 15.21 -7.73
N LEU A 13 8.09 14.40 -7.70
CA LEU A 13 8.01 12.97 -7.97
C LEU A 13 7.12 12.24 -6.96
N LEU A 14 7.20 12.61 -5.68
CA LEU A 14 6.32 12.10 -4.63
C LEU A 14 4.85 12.41 -4.93
N GLN A 15 4.51 13.65 -5.27
CA GLN A 15 3.13 14.05 -5.59
C GLN A 15 2.60 13.29 -6.82
N ARG A 16 3.40 13.15 -7.87
CA ARG A 16 3.03 12.42 -9.09
C ARG A 16 2.86 10.92 -8.83
N GLY A 17 3.81 10.33 -8.10
CA GLY A 17 3.77 8.92 -7.71
C GLY A 17 2.54 8.61 -6.86
N LEU A 18 2.27 9.40 -5.82
CA LEU A 18 1.07 9.23 -5.00
C LEU A 18 -0.22 9.41 -5.82
N GLY A 19 -0.27 10.40 -6.71
CA GLY A 19 -1.40 10.57 -7.63
C GLY A 19 -1.64 9.35 -8.51
N LEU A 20 -0.58 8.70 -9.00
CA LEU A 20 -0.67 7.47 -9.76
C LEU A 20 -1.18 6.28 -8.92
N VAL A 21 -0.73 6.15 -7.67
CA VAL A 21 -1.24 5.10 -6.76
C VAL A 21 -2.73 5.33 -6.45
N TYR A 22 -3.14 6.56 -6.17
CA TYR A 22 -4.56 6.91 -6.00
C TYR A 22 -5.38 6.60 -7.26
N LEU A 23 -4.86 6.89 -8.46
CA LEU A 23 -5.52 6.55 -9.71
C LEU A 23 -5.73 5.03 -9.82
N ILE A 24 -4.68 4.23 -9.60
CA ILE A 24 -4.75 2.76 -9.60
C ILE A 24 -5.79 2.27 -8.59
N ALA A 25 -5.78 2.83 -7.38
CA ALA A 25 -6.69 2.46 -6.31
C ALA A 25 -8.16 2.75 -6.66
N PHE A 26 -8.47 3.92 -7.23
CA PHE A 26 -9.82 4.24 -7.69
C PHE A 26 -10.25 3.42 -8.91
N VAL A 27 -9.33 3.05 -9.80
CA VAL A 27 -9.62 2.09 -10.88
C VAL A 27 -9.94 0.71 -10.30
N CYS A 28 -9.26 0.28 -9.24
CA CYS A 28 -9.62 -0.94 -8.52
C CYS A 28 -11.05 -0.85 -7.94
N VAL A 29 -11.40 0.30 -7.34
CA VAL A 29 -12.75 0.57 -6.82
C VAL A 29 -13.80 0.44 -7.94
N LEU A 30 -13.60 1.10 -9.08
CA LEU A 30 -14.54 1.07 -10.21
C LEU A 30 -14.83 -0.36 -10.70
N ASN A 31 -13.82 -1.21 -10.72
CA ASN A 31 -13.93 -2.56 -11.26
C ASN A 31 -14.43 -3.60 -10.26
N GLN A 32 -14.24 -3.38 -8.95
CA GLN A 32 -14.44 -4.41 -7.94
C GLN A 32 -15.38 -4.02 -6.79
N PHE A 33 -15.61 -2.73 -6.54
CA PHE A 33 -16.36 -2.35 -5.34
C PHE A 33 -17.81 -2.81 -5.37
N ARG A 34 -18.51 -2.65 -6.49
CA ARG A 34 -19.92 -3.09 -6.63
C ARG A 34 -20.13 -4.59 -6.39
N PRO A 35 -19.43 -5.52 -7.08
CA PRO A 35 -19.64 -6.95 -6.84
C PRO A 35 -19.22 -7.40 -5.43
N LEU A 36 -18.28 -6.70 -4.78
CA LEU A 36 -17.80 -7.09 -3.45
C LEU A 36 -18.65 -6.49 -2.31
N LEU A 37 -19.02 -5.22 -2.42
CA LEU A 37 -19.52 -4.37 -1.32
C LEU A 37 -20.73 -3.52 -1.71
N GLY A 38 -21.16 -3.57 -2.98
CA GLY A 38 -22.33 -2.85 -3.47
C GLY A 38 -23.65 -3.35 -2.87
N GLU A 39 -24.76 -2.80 -3.33
CA GLU A 39 -26.10 -3.13 -2.81
C GLU A 39 -26.46 -4.61 -2.98
N ARG A 40 -25.84 -5.30 -3.94
CA ARG A 40 -25.97 -6.76 -4.16
C ARG A 40 -24.60 -7.47 -4.10
N GLY A 41 -23.63 -6.85 -3.45
CA GLY A 41 -22.29 -7.41 -3.32
C GLY A 41 -22.24 -8.53 -2.28
N LEU A 42 -21.09 -9.18 -2.17
CA LEU A 42 -20.83 -10.24 -1.19
C LEU A 42 -21.00 -9.77 0.26
N LEU A 43 -20.59 -8.54 0.56
CA LEU A 43 -20.68 -7.93 1.89
C LEU A 43 -21.27 -6.50 1.77
N PRO A 44 -22.59 -6.34 1.60
CA PRO A 44 -23.20 -5.04 1.33
C PRO A 44 -22.90 -3.97 2.39
N VAL A 45 -22.43 -2.80 1.96
CA VAL A 45 -22.13 -1.66 2.85
C VAL A 45 -23.34 -1.22 3.68
N ALA A 46 -24.55 -1.30 3.11
CA ALA A 46 -25.78 -0.92 3.80
C ALA A 46 -26.01 -1.73 5.09
N ALA A 47 -25.66 -3.02 5.10
CA ALA A 47 -25.77 -3.85 6.29
C ALA A 47 -24.67 -3.51 7.31
N PHE A 48 -23.46 -3.21 6.84
CA PHE A 48 -22.33 -2.85 7.69
C PHE A 48 -22.56 -1.54 8.48
N VAL A 49 -23.03 -0.47 7.81
CA VAL A 49 -23.22 0.85 8.45
C VAL A 49 -24.36 0.88 9.46
N GLN A 50 -25.25 -0.12 9.45
CA GLN A 50 -26.27 -0.31 10.48
C GLN A 50 -25.69 -0.89 11.78
N GLN A 51 -24.58 -1.62 11.69
CA GLN A 51 -23.96 -2.32 12.81
C GLN A 51 -22.76 -1.56 13.39
N VAL A 52 -22.04 -0.81 12.56
CA VAL A 52 -20.83 -0.09 12.96
C VAL A 52 -21.09 1.42 13.02
N PRO A 53 -20.83 2.07 14.17
CA PRO A 53 -21.08 3.50 14.31
C PRO A 53 -20.08 4.34 13.50
N PHE A 54 -20.54 5.51 13.02
CA PHE A 54 -19.73 6.44 12.23
C PHE A 54 -18.39 6.84 12.87
N ARG A 55 -18.31 6.89 14.21
CA ARG A 55 -17.07 7.26 14.92
C ARG A 55 -15.95 6.23 14.73
N GLU A 56 -16.30 4.96 14.60
CA GLU A 56 -15.36 3.85 14.39
C GLU A 56 -14.99 3.70 12.91
N SER A 57 -15.94 3.98 12.03
CA SER A 57 -15.78 3.86 10.57
C SER A 57 -16.31 5.12 9.85
N PRO A 58 -15.59 6.27 9.96
CA PRO A 58 -16.03 7.51 9.32
C PRO A 58 -15.97 7.37 7.80
N SER A 59 -17.12 7.55 7.14
CA SER A 59 -17.25 7.42 5.70
C SER A 59 -18.42 8.24 5.18
N LEU A 60 -18.28 8.83 3.99
CA LEU A 60 -19.40 9.46 3.27
C LEU A 60 -20.53 8.46 2.99
N PHE A 61 -20.17 7.19 2.81
CA PHE A 61 -21.10 6.10 2.53
C PHE A 61 -21.90 5.63 3.75
N PHE A 62 -21.57 6.12 4.94
CA PHE A 62 -22.44 5.97 6.11
C PHE A 62 -23.81 6.62 5.86
N PHE A 63 -23.82 7.78 5.22
CA PHE A 63 -25.05 8.52 4.92
C PHE A 63 -25.70 8.12 3.60
N LEU A 64 -24.89 7.61 2.66
CA LEU A 64 -25.34 7.32 1.30
C LEU A 64 -24.78 5.99 0.78
N PRO A 65 -25.16 4.84 1.37
CA PRO A 65 -24.67 3.51 0.99
C PRO A 65 -25.36 3.02 -0.29
N LYS A 66 -25.13 3.70 -1.42
CA LYS A 66 -25.79 3.43 -2.71
C LYS A 66 -24.79 3.23 -3.84
N ASP A 67 -25.12 2.32 -4.76
CA ASP A 67 -24.24 1.94 -5.86
C ASP A 67 -23.89 3.11 -6.79
N TRP A 68 -24.79 4.09 -6.95
CA TRP A 68 -24.50 5.27 -7.75
C TRP A 68 -23.52 6.22 -7.03
N ALA A 69 -23.62 6.33 -5.70
CA ALA A 69 -22.75 7.16 -4.88
C ALA A 69 -21.32 6.61 -4.88
N PHE A 70 -21.17 5.29 -4.79
CA PHE A 70 -19.87 4.62 -4.94
C PHE A 70 -19.23 4.94 -6.29
N MET A 71 -19.98 4.83 -7.39
CA MET A 71 -19.43 5.10 -8.73
C MET A 71 -19.11 6.59 -8.94
N ALA A 72 -19.96 7.50 -8.46
CA ALA A 72 -19.70 8.93 -8.55
C ALA A 72 -18.43 9.32 -7.78
N ALA A 73 -18.27 8.81 -6.55
CA ALA A 73 -17.08 9.01 -5.74
C ALA A 73 -15.82 8.42 -6.41
N ALA A 74 -15.92 7.22 -6.98
CA ALA A 74 -14.80 6.56 -7.65
C ALA A 74 -14.35 7.32 -8.92
N TRP A 75 -15.28 7.74 -9.78
CA TRP A 75 -14.96 8.56 -10.96
C TRP A 75 -14.41 9.93 -10.58
N THR A 76 -14.94 10.55 -9.53
CA THR A 76 -14.38 11.80 -8.99
C THR A 76 -12.94 11.58 -8.51
N GLY A 77 -12.69 10.47 -7.82
CA GLY A 77 -11.35 10.06 -7.41
C GLY A 77 -10.39 9.87 -8.59
N VAL A 78 -10.84 9.22 -9.67
CA VAL A 78 -10.07 9.09 -10.93
C VAL A 78 -9.74 10.46 -11.52
N ALA A 79 -10.72 11.36 -11.61
CA ALA A 79 -10.52 12.69 -12.18
C ALA A 79 -9.53 13.52 -11.35
N LEU A 80 -9.68 13.54 -10.03
CA LEU A 80 -8.78 14.25 -9.12
C LEU A 80 -7.36 13.67 -9.15
N SER A 81 -7.22 12.34 -9.18
CA SER A 81 -5.92 11.66 -9.27
C SER A 81 -5.22 12.00 -10.58
N SER A 82 -5.96 11.98 -11.68
CA SER A 82 -5.45 12.39 -13.00
C SER A 82 -5.03 13.87 -13.01
N ALA A 83 -5.78 14.75 -12.34
CA ALA A 83 -5.39 16.14 -12.18
C ALA A 83 -4.10 16.32 -11.37
N VAL A 84 -3.89 15.53 -10.30
CA VAL A 84 -2.63 15.51 -9.54
C VAL A 84 -1.46 15.06 -10.40
N ILE A 85 -1.64 14.00 -11.19
CA ILE A 85 -0.61 13.50 -12.13
C ILE A 85 -0.32 14.57 -13.20
N ALA A 86 -1.35 15.23 -13.72
CA ALA A 86 -1.19 16.29 -14.69
C ALA A 86 -0.48 17.52 -14.12
N GLY A 87 -0.58 17.76 -12.80
CA GLY A 87 0.13 18.83 -12.08
C GLY A 87 -0.73 19.91 -11.46
N ALA A 88 -2.02 19.66 -11.27
CA ALA A 88 -2.91 20.63 -10.63
C ALA A 88 -2.48 20.94 -9.18
N ALA A 89 -2.09 19.93 -8.40
CA ALA A 89 -1.81 20.12 -6.97
C ALA A 89 -0.54 20.95 -6.67
N ASP A 90 0.45 20.95 -7.55
CA ASP A 90 1.71 21.69 -7.39
C ASP A 90 1.74 23.01 -8.16
N ARG A 91 1.07 23.11 -9.33
CA ARG A 91 1.06 24.35 -10.13
C ARG A 91 0.09 25.39 -9.60
N LEU A 92 -0.94 24.98 -8.86
CA LEU A 92 -1.90 25.89 -8.25
C LEU A 92 -1.37 26.39 -6.89
N ASN A 93 -2.13 27.31 -6.28
CA ASN A 93 -1.86 27.75 -4.91
C ASN A 93 -1.89 26.56 -3.93
N SER A 94 -1.02 26.58 -2.92
CA SER A 94 -0.85 25.51 -1.93
C SER A 94 -2.15 25.11 -1.24
N TRP A 95 -3.07 26.03 -0.98
CA TRP A 95 -4.37 25.73 -0.38
C TRP A 95 -5.28 24.96 -1.32
N VAL A 96 -5.26 25.30 -2.61
CA VAL A 96 -6.02 24.55 -3.63
C VAL A 96 -5.46 23.14 -3.78
N GLY A 97 -4.13 23.01 -3.80
CA GLY A 97 -3.47 21.71 -3.77
C GLY A 97 -3.84 20.88 -2.54
N ALA A 98 -3.85 21.50 -1.35
CA ALA A 98 -4.27 20.85 -0.11
C ALA A 98 -5.73 20.37 -0.16
N VAL A 99 -6.65 21.16 -0.74
CA VAL A 99 -8.05 20.76 -0.95
C VAL A 99 -8.16 19.56 -1.90
N ILE A 100 -7.41 19.53 -3.00
CA ILE A 100 -7.40 18.38 -3.92
C ILE A 100 -6.97 17.10 -3.18
N TRP A 101 -5.90 17.17 -2.40
CA TRP A 101 -5.44 16.04 -1.58
C TRP A 101 -6.46 15.66 -0.50
N ALA A 102 -7.10 16.64 0.15
CA ALA A 102 -8.14 16.41 1.14
C ALA A 102 -9.35 15.69 0.54
N LEU A 103 -9.77 16.06 -0.66
CA LEU A 103 -10.86 15.40 -1.37
C LEU A 103 -10.47 13.97 -1.76
N LEU A 104 -9.28 13.75 -2.32
CA LEU A 104 -8.78 12.40 -2.64
C LEU A 104 -8.77 11.51 -1.39
N TRP A 105 -8.22 12.02 -0.29
CA TRP A 105 -8.17 11.31 0.97
C TRP A 105 -9.56 11.02 1.54
N ALA A 106 -10.46 12.01 1.55
CA ALA A 106 -11.83 11.86 2.07
C ALA A 106 -12.67 10.87 1.25
N LEU A 107 -12.50 10.87 -0.08
CA LEU A 107 -13.13 9.88 -0.96
C LEU A 107 -12.56 8.48 -0.68
N TYR A 108 -11.23 8.36 -0.57
CA TYR A 108 -10.60 7.06 -0.41
C TYR A 108 -10.85 6.43 0.96
N ILE A 109 -10.77 7.22 2.03
CA ILE A 109 -11.07 6.74 3.39
C ILE A 109 -12.51 6.26 3.48
N SER A 110 -13.42 6.90 2.74
CA SER A 110 -14.82 6.47 2.69
C SER A 110 -14.96 5.05 2.14
N PHE A 111 -14.17 4.66 1.14
CA PHE A 111 -14.13 3.29 0.63
C PHE A 111 -13.45 2.32 1.60
N VAL A 112 -12.28 2.69 2.15
CA VAL A 112 -11.51 1.81 3.05
C VAL A 112 -12.31 1.48 4.30
N ASN A 113 -12.95 2.48 4.93
CA ASN A 113 -13.63 2.31 6.21
C ASN A 113 -14.88 1.43 6.12
N VAL A 114 -15.61 1.45 4.99
CA VAL A 114 -16.74 0.53 4.76
C VAL A 114 -16.34 -0.74 3.99
N GLY A 115 -15.06 -0.85 3.64
CA GLY A 115 -14.54 -1.88 2.75
C GLY A 115 -14.33 -3.25 3.39
N GLN A 116 -14.54 -3.35 4.71
CA GLN A 116 -14.52 -4.59 5.48
C GLN A 116 -13.26 -5.42 5.16
N ILE A 117 -13.37 -6.74 5.01
CA ILE A 117 -12.22 -7.62 4.74
C ILE A 117 -11.53 -7.32 3.39
N PHE A 118 -12.27 -6.84 2.38
CA PHE A 118 -11.73 -6.54 1.05
C PHE A 118 -10.83 -5.29 1.02
N TYR A 119 -10.85 -4.46 2.07
CA TYR A 119 -9.99 -3.28 2.22
C TYR A 119 -9.15 -3.34 3.52
N GLY A 120 -9.09 -4.50 4.18
CA GLY A 120 -8.33 -4.69 5.43
C GLY A 120 -6.81 -4.84 5.25
N PHE A 121 -6.24 -4.34 4.15
CA PHE A 121 -4.84 -4.56 3.80
C PHE A 121 -3.95 -3.37 4.18
N GLY A 122 -2.72 -3.64 4.62
CA GLY A 122 -1.81 -2.59 5.10
C GLY A 122 -1.50 -1.49 4.09
N TRP A 123 -1.49 -1.81 2.78
CA TRP A 123 -1.27 -0.82 1.71
C TRP A 123 -2.45 0.15 1.51
N GLU A 124 -3.63 -0.18 2.00
CA GLU A 124 -4.82 0.69 2.00
C GLU A 124 -4.63 1.81 3.03
N SER A 125 -4.37 1.42 4.28
CA SER A 125 -4.04 2.34 5.38
C SER A 125 -2.80 3.17 5.07
N LEU A 126 -1.79 2.55 4.43
CA LEU A 126 -0.58 3.27 4.03
C LEU A 126 -0.85 4.38 3.01
N LEU A 127 -1.72 4.13 2.02
CA LEU A 127 -2.10 5.13 1.02
C LEU A 127 -2.91 6.27 1.64
N LEU A 128 -3.77 5.97 2.62
CA LEU A 128 -4.48 6.97 3.41
C LEU A 128 -3.52 7.86 4.18
N GLU A 129 -2.57 7.26 4.91
CA GLU A 129 -1.58 8.00 5.67
C GLU A 129 -0.71 8.88 4.75
N ALA A 130 -0.20 8.32 3.66
CA ALA A 130 0.64 9.05 2.70
C ALA A 130 -0.12 10.19 1.99
N GLY A 131 -1.39 9.98 1.64
CA GLY A 131 -2.24 11.00 1.03
C GLY A 131 -2.68 12.09 1.99
N PHE A 132 -2.86 11.76 3.28
CA PHE A 132 -3.11 12.77 4.31
C PHE A 132 -1.92 13.74 4.42
N PHE A 133 -0.69 13.21 4.48
CA PHE A 133 0.50 14.06 4.52
C PHE A 133 0.70 14.88 3.24
N ALA A 134 0.17 14.42 2.10
CA ALA A 134 0.29 15.12 0.83
C ALA A 134 -0.42 16.47 0.82
N MET A 135 -1.44 16.66 1.68
CA MET A 135 -2.13 17.94 1.89
C MET A 135 -1.16 19.06 2.32
N PHE A 136 -0.03 18.71 2.96
CA PHE A 136 0.91 19.65 3.55
C PHE A 136 2.21 19.82 2.76
N LEU A 137 2.33 19.20 1.58
CA LEU A 137 3.53 19.28 0.74
C LEU A 137 3.77 20.68 0.14
N GLY A 138 2.70 21.46 -0.01
CA GLY A 138 2.72 22.78 -0.64
C GLY A 138 2.80 22.70 -2.18
N GLY A 139 2.41 23.81 -2.81
CA GLY A 139 2.43 24.02 -4.26
C GLY A 139 3.50 24.99 -4.71
N ARG A 140 3.20 25.82 -5.72
CA ARG A 140 4.14 26.76 -6.34
C ARG A 140 4.59 27.90 -5.43
N ASP A 141 3.77 28.26 -4.45
CA ASP A 141 3.97 29.40 -3.54
C ASP A 141 4.64 29.01 -2.22
N VAL A 142 5.03 27.73 -2.07
CA VAL A 142 5.65 27.19 -0.86
C VAL A 142 6.90 26.41 -1.25
N ALA A 143 8.05 26.83 -0.70
CA ALA A 143 9.29 26.06 -0.77
C ALA A 143 9.12 24.70 -0.06
N PRO A 144 9.75 23.61 -0.53
CA PRO A 144 9.73 22.34 0.17
C PRO A 144 10.20 22.50 1.63
N GLN A 145 9.48 21.86 2.55
CA GLN A 145 9.78 21.94 3.98
C GLN A 145 10.42 20.62 4.44
N PHE A 146 11.53 20.70 5.17
CA PHE A 146 12.25 19.51 5.63
C PHE A 146 11.42 18.63 6.58
N ILE A 147 10.48 19.21 7.32
CA ILE A 147 9.55 18.44 8.17
C ILE A 147 8.74 17.43 7.34
N ASN A 148 8.26 17.82 6.15
CA ASN A 148 7.57 16.89 5.26
C ASN A 148 8.49 15.76 4.81
N VAL A 149 9.74 16.07 4.46
CA VAL A 149 10.76 15.08 4.12
C VAL A 149 10.93 14.07 5.28
N LEU A 150 11.03 14.54 6.52
CA LEU A 150 11.14 13.69 7.70
C LEU A 150 9.89 12.83 7.93
N ILE A 151 8.69 13.37 7.74
CA ILE A 151 7.43 12.63 7.87
C ILE A 151 7.40 11.44 6.91
N TYR A 152 7.75 11.65 5.64
CA TYR A 152 7.78 10.58 4.65
C TYR A 152 8.93 9.59 4.88
N ARG A 153 10.10 10.05 5.30
CA ARG A 153 11.21 9.16 5.73
C ARG A 153 10.81 8.31 6.92
N TRP A 154 10.07 8.87 7.87
CA TRP A 154 9.54 8.14 9.01
C TRP A 154 8.46 7.13 8.61
N LEU A 155 7.62 7.46 7.63
CA LEU A 155 6.66 6.52 7.06
C LEU A 155 7.38 5.35 6.37
N ALA A 156 8.35 5.64 5.49
CA ALA A 156 9.19 4.62 4.85
C ALA A 156 9.94 3.76 5.87
N PHE A 157 10.50 4.37 6.91
CA PHE A 157 11.16 3.67 8.01
C PHE A 157 10.22 2.67 8.69
N ARG A 158 9.00 3.10 9.08
CA ARG A 158 8.04 2.22 9.76
C ARG A 158 7.63 1.03 8.91
N ILE A 159 7.54 1.19 7.59
CA ILE A 159 7.23 0.08 6.69
C ILE A 159 8.39 -0.90 6.65
N MET A 160 9.59 -0.42 6.32
CA MET A 160 10.76 -1.28 6.11
C MET A 160 11.20 -1.95 7.41
N PHE A 161 11.39 -1.15 8.47
CA PHE A 161 11.82 -1.66 9.76
C PHE A 161 10.74 -2.51 10.43
N GLY A 162 9.46 -2.10 10.31
CA GLY A 162 8.33 -2.89 10.81
C GLY A 162 8.24 -4.26 10.16
N ALA A 163 8.40 -4.35 8.84
CA ALA A 163 8.42 -5.60 8.09
C ALA A 163 9.61 -6.50 8.48
N GLY A 164 10.82 -5.95 8.56
CA GLY A 164 12.01 -6.71 8.95
C GLY A 164 11.91 -7.30 10.36
N LEU A 165 11.40 -6.52 11.32
CA LEU A 165 11.20 -6.99 12.68
C LEU A 165 10.18 -8.12 12.77
N ILE A 166 9.09 -8.04 12.00
CA ILE A 166 8.06 -9.09 11.96
C ILE A 166 8.64 -10.37 11.37
N LYS A 167 9.49 -10.31 10.35
CA LYS A 167 10.17 -11.48 9.77
C LYS A 167 11.09 -12.15 10.79
N LEU A 168 11.92 -11.39 11.50
CA LEU A 168 12.74 -11.91 12.60
C LEU A 168 11.93 -12.46 13.78
N ARG A 169 10.63 -12.23 13.86
CA ARG A 169 9.80 -12.70 14.99
C ARG A 169 8.79 -13.76 14.59
N GLY A 170 8.43 -13.82 13.31
CA GLY A 170 7.27 -14.56 12.82
C GLY A 170 7.55 -15.98 12.38
N ASP A 171 8.77 -16.30 11.92
CA ASP A 171 9.10 -17.64 11.42
C ASP A 171 10.60 -17.95 11.56
N PRO A 172 10.97 -19.12 12.11
CA PRO A 172 12.36 -19.58 12.14
C PRO A 172 13.06 -19.58 10.78
N CYS A 173 12.33 -19.78 9.66
CA CYS A 173 12.96 -19.79 8.33
C CYS A 173 13.71 -18.50 7.99
N TRP A 174 13.35 -17.37 8.62
CA TRP A 174 14.01 -16.09 8.39
C TRP A 174 15.40 -16.04 9.03
N HIS A 175 15.60 -16.77 10.13
CA HIS A 175 16.91 -16.92 10.79
C HIS A 175 17.73 -18.01 10.11
N ASP A 176 17.07 -19.08 9.67
CA ASP A 176 17.71 -20.20 8.99
C ASP A 176 18.05 -19.88 7.51
N LEU A 177 17.62 -18.72 7.01
CA LEU A 177 17.81 -18.21 5.65
C LEU A 177 17.11 -19.03 4.54
N THR A 178 16.07 -19.78 4.89
CA THR A 178 15.36 -20.72 4.00
C THR A 178 13.98 -20.22 3.55
N CYS A 179 13.49 -19.08 4.04
CA CYS A 179 12.14 -18.62 3.69
C CYS A 179 11.89 -18.45 2.18
N LEU A 180 12.91 -18.03 1.42
CA LEU A 180 12.77 -17.84 -0.03
C LEU A 180 12.72 -19.15 -0.81
N ASP A 181 13.08 -20.29 -0.20
CA ASP A 181 12.91 -21.61 -0.82
C ASP A 181 11.42 -21.91 -1.09
N TYR A 182 10.53 -21.38 -0.26
CA TYR A 182 9.09 -21.61 -0.33
C TYR A 182 8.34 -20.39 -0.88
N HIS A 183 8.72 -19.18 -0.45
CA HIS A 183 7.92 -17.97 -0.63
C HIS A 183 7.53 -17.70 -2.09
N TYR A 184 8.45 -17.92 -3.04
CA TYR A 184 8.17 -17.63 -4.45
C TYR A 184 7.00 -18.44 -5.03
N GLN A 185 6.81 -19.68 -4.55
CA GLN A 185 5.70 -20.54 -4.96
C GLN A 185 4.44 -20.29 -4.12
N THR A 186 4.59 -20.05 -2.82
CA THR A 186 3.47 -20.04 -1.86
C THR A 186 2.88 -18.65 -1.61
N GLN A 187 3.54 -17.58 -2.06
CA GLN A 187 3.04 -16.20 -1.98
C GLN A 187 1.63 -16.01 -2.56
N PRO A 188 0.84 -15.00 -2.16
CA PRO A 188 -0.57 -14.91 -2.50
C PRO A 188 -0.87 -15.02 -4.00
N ILE A 189 -0.19 -14.18 -4.79
CA ILE A 189 -0.33 -14.13 -6.24
C ILE A 189 1.08 -14.07 -6.84
N PRO A 190 1.65 -15.21 -7.26
CA PRO A 190 2.92 -15.21 -8.01
C PRO A 190 2.75 -14.54 -9.37
N ASN A 191 3.87 -14.16 -9.97
CA ASN A 191 3.95 -13.56 -11.31
C ASN A 191 4.83 -14.47 -12.23
N PRO A 192 5.01 -14.12 -13.51
CA PRO A 192 5.79 -14.98 -14.42
C PRO A 192 7.22 -15.26 -13.95
N LEU A 193 7.84 -14.29 -13.29
CA LEU A 193 9.23 -14.41 -12.85
C LEU A 193 9.36 -15.25 -11.58
N SER A 194 8.32 -15.32 -10.73
CA SER A 194 8.33 -16.09 -9.49
C SER A 194 8.81 -17.53 -9.69
N TRP A 195 8.47 -18.17 -10.82
CA TRP A 195 8.93 -19.53 -11.14
C TRP A 195 10.46 -19.58 -11.29
N TYR A 196 11.05 -18.64 -12.02
CA TYR A 196 12.51 -18.58 -12.21
C TYR A 196 13.24 -18.26 -10.91
N PHE A 197 12.65 -17.40 -10.08
CA PHE A 197 13.17 -17.12 -8.75
C PHE A 197 13.14 -18.38 -7.87
N HIS A 198 12.05 -19.15 -7.89
CA HIS A 198 11.91 -20.38 -7.09
C HIS A 198 12.94 -21.47 -7.47
N TRP A 199 13.25 -21.59 -8.76
CA TRP A 199 14.26 -22.55 -9.24
C TRP A 199 15.68 -21.98 -9.25
N GLY A 200 15.90 -20.82 -8.61
CA GLY A 200 17.22 -20.27 -8.41
C GLY A 200 18.10 -21.21 -7.56
N PRO A 201 19.43 -21.16 -7.73
CA PRO A 201 20.32 -21.88 -6.83
C PRO A 201 20.12 -21.43 -5.37
N GLU A 202 20.26 -22.35 -4.41
CA GLU A 202 20.03 -22.08 -2.98
C GLU A 202 20.78 -20.86 -2.43
N TRP A 203 22.01 -20.61 -2.90
CA TRP A 203 22.79 -19.43 -2.47
C TRP A 203 22.09 -18.11 -2.82
N THR A 204 21.28 -18.06 -3.88
CA THR A 204 20.50 -16.88 -4.26
C THR A 204 19.36 -16.63 -3.27
N HIS A 205 18.72 -17.69 -2.76
CA HIS A 205 17.67 -17.59 -1.75
C HIS A 205 18.24 -17.13 -0.42
N ARG A 206 19.31 -17.77 0.07
CA ARG A 206 19.99 -17.34 1.30
C ARG A 206 20.49 -15.90 1.20
N GLY A 207 21.10 -15.54 0.07
CA GLY A 207 21.52 -14.18 -0.24
C GLY A 207 20.37 -13.19 -0.28
N GLY A 208 19.22 -13.59 -0.84
CA GLY A 208 18.00 -12.80 -0.86
C GLY A 208 17.45 -12.53 0.55
N VAL A 209 17.45 -13.53 1.45
CA VAL A 209 17.07 -13.34 2.85
C VAL A 209 18.03 -12.39 3.58
N LEU A 210 19.34 -12.53 3.37
CA LEU A 210 20.33 -11.61 3.95
C LEU A 210 20.15 -10.18 3.44
N PHE A 211 19.91 -10.02 2.12
CA PHE A 211 19.65 -8.71 1.53
C PHE A 211 18.32 -8.11 2.02
N ASN A 212 17.30 -8.94 2.26
CA ASN A 212 16.07 -8.54 2.92
C ASN A 212 16.35 -7.97 4.31
N HIS A 213 17.05 -8.72 5.16
CA HIS A 213 17.42 -8.26 6.51
C HIS A 213 18.23 -6.97 6.48
N PHE A 214 19.22 -6.88 5.60
CA PHE A 214 20.00 -5.65 5.44
C PHE A 214 19.12 -4.45 5.04
N SER A 215 18.28 -4.63 4.00
CA SER A 215 17.44 -3.57 3.45
C SER A 215 16.32 -3.13 4.38
N GLU A 216 15.79 -4.03 5.21
CA GLU A 216 14.67 -3.74 6.12
C GLU A 216 15.12 -3.37 7.52
N LEU A 217 16.26 -3.86 8.02
CA LEU A 217 16.66 -3.64 9.43
C LEU A 217 17.81 -2.66 9.59
N ILE A 218 18.68 -2.50 8.59
CA ILE A 218 19.88 -1.65 8.70
C ILE A 218 19.71 -0.37 7.89
N VAL A 219 19.37 -0.52 6.60
CA VAL A 219 19.23 0.60 5.66
C VAL A 219 18.26 1.69 6.14
N PRO A 220 17.13 1.41 6.82
CA PRO A 220 16.20 2.47 7.20
C PRO A 220 16.77 3.50 8.18
N PHE A 221 17.74 3.13 9.03
CA PHE A 221 18.41 4.09 9.92
C PHE A 221 19.20 5.13 9.12
N ALA A 222 19.73 4.73 7.96
CA ALA A 222 20.49 5.62 7.09
C ALA A 222 19.61 6.68 6.37
N TYR A 223 18.28 6.54 6.36
CA TYR A 223 17.36 7.57 5.83
C TYR A 223 17.50 8.91 6.55
N PHE A 224 17.93 8.91 7.81
CA PHE A 224 18.04 10.12 8.65
C PHE A 224 19.46 10.69 8.68
N LEU A 225 20.41 10.05 8.02
CA LEU A 225 21.79 10.54 7.94
C LEU A 225 21.95 11.64 6.87
N PRO A 226 23.01 12.47 6.96
CA PRO A 226 23.30 13.48 5.95
C PRO A 226 23.48 12.90 4.53
N GLN A 227 23.29 13.74 3.51
CA GLN A 227 23.62 13.35 2.14
C GLN A 227 25.14 13.15 1.96
N PRO A 228 25.59 12.18 1.16
CA PRO A 228 24.82 11.33 0.23
C PRO A 228 24.25 10.03 0.84
N ILE A 229 24.47 9.76 2.13
CA ILE A 229 24.15 8.48 2.75
C ILE A 229 22.64 8.19 2.70
N SER A 230 21.81 9.20 2.97
CA SER A 230 20.35 9.11 2.82
C SER A 230 19.94 8.73 1.39
N SER A 231 20.52 9.36 0.37
CA SER A 231 20.22 9.01 -1.03
C SER A 231 20.59 7.58 -1.37
N ILE A 232 21.77 7.11 -0.92
CA ILE A 232 22.20 5.71 -1.12
C ILE A 232 21.22 4.74 -0.46
N ALA A 233 20.80 5.02 0.77
CA ALA A 233 19.80 4.21 1.47
C ALA A 233 18.45 4.17 0.74
N GLY A 234 18.03 5.31 0.17
CA GLY A 234 16.88 5.40 -0.73
C GLY A 234 16.98 4.49 -1.93
N LEU A 235 18.10 4.56 -2.65
CA LEU A 235 18.33 3.75 -3.85
C LEU A 235 18.35 2.25 -3.53
N ILE A 236 18.96 1.84 -2.41
CA ILE A 236 18.93 0.44 -1.96
C ILE A 236 17.49 0.01 -1.69
N THR A 237 16.71 0.85 -1.02
CA THR A 237 15.29 0.58 -0.73
C THR A 237 14.46 0.47 -2.02
N ILE A 238 14.66 1.38 -2.97
CA ILE A 238 13.99 1.35 -4.27
C ILE A 238 14.34 0.08 -5.03
N ALA A 239 15.63 -0.29 -5.08
CA ALA A 239 16.10 -1.52 -5.73
C ALA A 239 15.50 -2.77 -5.07
N PHE A 240 15.50 -2.83 -3.74
CA PHE A 240 14.90 -3.92 -2.98
C PHE A 240 13.40 -4.06 -3.22
N GLN A 241 12.64 -2.97 -3.22
CA GLN A 241 11.22 -3.02 -3.55
C GLN A 241 10.98 -3.42 -5.01
N GLY A 242 11.88 -3.01 -5.92
CA GLY A 242 11.86 -3.44 -7.32
C GLY A 242 12.06 -4.95 -7.49
N THR A 243 12.96 -5.57 -6.73
CA THR A 243 13.15 -7.04 -6.79
C THR A 243 11.94 -7.79 -6.23
N ILE A 244 11.26 -7.26 -5.21
CA ILE A 244 10.00 -7.85 -4.72
C ILE A 244 8.91 -7.73 -5.79
N MET A 245 8.74 -6.57 -6.43
CA MET A 245 7.77 -6.41 -7.54
C MET A 245 8.07 -7.34 -8.72
N ALA A 246 9.36 -7.57 -8.98
CA ALA A 246 9.78 -8.48 -10.03
C ALA A 246 9.44 -9.94 -9.67
N SER A 247 9.41 -10.31 -8.39
CA SER A 247 9.22 -11.70 -7.97
C SER A 247 7.83 -12.03 -7.45
N GLY A 248 6.90 -11.07 -7.40
CA GLY A 248 5.55 -11.29 -6.88
C GLY A 248 4.56 -10.15 -7.12
N ASN A 249 3.27 -10.41 -6.93
CA ASN A 249 2.21 -9.39 -7.01
C ASN A 249 1.67 -9.00 -5.62
N LEU A 250 2.17 -7.90 -5.06
CA LEU A 250 1.75 -7.39 -3.75
C LEU A 250 0.96 -6.08 -3.85
N SER A 251 0.02 -6.01 -4.79
CA SER A 251 -0.78 -4.79 -5.02
C SER A 251 0.16 -3.59 -5.24
N TRP A 252 -0.21 -2.39 -4.80
CA TRP A 252 0.65 -1.21 -4.82
C TRP A 252 1.58 -1.11 -3.61
N LEU A 253 1.70 -2.11 -2.73
CA LEU A 253 2.55 -2.00 -1.52
C LEU A 253 3.99 -1.63 -1.87
N ASN A 254 4.62 -2.40 -2.75
CA ASN A 254 6.01 -2.15 -3.14
C ASN A 254 6.14 -0.86 -3.94
N PHE A 255 5.22 -0.61 -4.88
CA PHE A 255 5.26 0.59 -5.71
C PHE A 255 5.09 1.86 -4.87
N LEU A 256 4.18 1.85 -3.90
CA LEU A 256 4.01 2.92 -2.93
C LEU A 256 5.27 3.06 -2.05
N THR A 257 5.87 1.96 -1.60
CA THR A 257 7.12 2.02 -0.81
C THR A 257 8.29 2.63 -1.61
N ILE A 258 8.41 2.35 -2.91
CA ILE A 258 9.36 3.03 -3.81
C ILE A 258 9.11 4.54 -3.82
N ILE A 259 7.86 4.95 -3.99
CA ILE A 259 7.47 6.36 -4.00
C ILE A 259 7.79 7.03 -2.64
N LEU A 260 7.56 6.33 -1.53
CA LEU A 260 7.83 6.81 -0.18
C LEU A 260 9.34 6.87 0.15
N ALA A 261 10.19 6.17 -0.60
CA ALA A 261 11.64 6.29 -0.49
C ALA A 261 12.19 7.53 -1.22
N ILE A 262 11.46 8.12 -2.17
CA ILE A 262 11.92 9.29 -2.95
C ILE A 262 12.37 10.48 -2.06
N PRO A 263 11.72 10.81 -0.93
CA PRO A 263 12.17 11.89 -0.04
C PRO A 263 13.55 11.68 0.62
N THR A 264 14.18 10.51 0.49
CA THR A 264 15.57 10.32 0.90
C THR A 264 16.56 10.86 -0.13
N LEU A 265 16.12 11.02 -1.40
CA LEU A 265 16.89 11.55 -2.52
C LEU A 265 16.80 13.08 -2.53
N ASP A 266 17.93 13.78 -2.67
CA ASP A 266 17.93 15.23 -2.91
C ASP A 266 18.05 15.56 -4.41
N ASP A 267 17.80 16.82 -4.76
CA ASP A 267 17.78 17.30 -6.14
C ASP A 267 19.14 17.11 -6.83
N ARG A 268 20.25 17.05 -6.08
CA ARG A 268 21.60 16.77 -6.63
C ARG A 268 21.69 15.37 -7.22
N PHE A 269 21.11 14.37 -6.57
CA PHE A 269 21.05 13.01 -7.14
C PHE A 269 20.00 12.89 -8.25
N LEU A 270 18.81 13.45 -8.03
CA LEU A 270 17.71 13.30 -8.98
C LEU A 270 17.98 14.03 -10.30
N SER A 271 18.68 15.17 -10.26
CA SER A 271 19.02 15.94 -11.46
C SER A 271 20.01 15.25 -12.41
N VAL A 272 20.74 14.23 -11.93
CA VAL A 272 21.61 13.38 -12.77
C VAL A 272 20.77 12.52 -13.73
N VAL A 273 19.60 12.05 -13.28
CA VAL A 273 18.72 11.16 -14.07
C VAL A 273 17.64 11.97 -14.80
N LEU A 274 17.10 12.99 -14.14
CA LEU A 274 16.06 13.87 -14.66
C LEU A 274 16.59 15.30 -14.70
N PRO A 275 17.09 15.81 -15.84
CA PRO A 275 17.72 17.13 -15.94
C PRO A 275 16.70 18.28 -15.89
N ILE A 276 15.88 18.32 -14.83
CA ILE A 276 14.85 19.31 -14.56
C ILE A 276 15.40 20.27 -13.50
N LYS A 277 15.48 21.56 -13.82
CA LYS A 277 15.88 22.58 -12.88
C LYS A 277 14.70 22.96 -12.00
N ALA A 278 14.92 23.00 -10.68
CA ALA A 278 13.93 23.52 -9.75
C ALA A 278 13.63 25.00 -10.08
N PRO A 279 12.35 25.41 -10.16
CA PRO A 279 11.99 26.80 -10.34
C PRO A 279 12.35 27.60 -9.09
N LEU A 280 12.50 28.92 -9.24
CA LEU A 280 12.58 29.83 -8.10
C LEU A 280 11.27 29.73 -7.31
N VAL A 281 11.34 29.18 -6.09
CA VAL A 281 10.16 29.02 -5.23
C VAL A 281 10.05 30.21 -4.28
N ALA A 282 8.84 30.72 -4.11
CA ALA A 282 8.57 31.78 -3.15
C ALA A 282 8.89 31.33 -1.71
N ALA A 283 9.28 32.30 -0.87
CA ALA A 283 9.49 32.05 0.55
C ALA A 283 8.17 31.61 1.21
N THR A 284 8.20 30.47 1.91
CA THR A 284 7.01 29.93 2.58
C THR A 284 6.51 30.89 3.65
N GLY A 285 5.22 31.26 3.56
CA GLY A 285 4.56 32.10 4.56
C GLY A 285 4.51 31.46 5.96
N ALA A 286 4.51 32.28 7.00
CA ALA A 286 4.56 31.82 8.39
C ALA A 286 3.41 30.88 8.77
N GLY A 287 2.19 31.12 8.27
CA GLY A 287 1.04 30.26 8.52
C GLY A 287 1.22 28.83 8.00
N PHE A 288 1.76 28.67 6.79
CA PHE A 288 2.02 27.33 6.23
C PHE A 288 3.16 26.63 6.98
N LYS A 289 4.22 27.35 7.38
CA LYS A 289 5.28 26.80 8.24
C LYS A 289 4.73 26.29 9.57
N ALA A 290 3.88 27.07 10.23
CA ALA A 290 3.24 26.69 11.49
C ALA A 290 2.35 25.44 11.31
N LEU A 291 1.59 25.39 10.21
CA LEU A 291 0.77 24.22 9.87
C LEU A 291 1.61 22.95 9.69
N THR A 292 2.68 23.02 8.87
CA THR A 292 3.58 21.88 8.68
C THR A 292 4.26 21.46 10.00
N ALA A 293 4.64 22.41 10.85
CA ALA A 293 5.21 22.12 12.17
C ALA A 293 4.19 21.43 13.10
N ALA A 294 2.93 21.87 13.09
CA ALA A 294 1.85 21.24 13.85
C ALA A 294 1.59 19.79 13.39
N VAL A 295 1.63 19.53 12.09
CA VAL A 295 1.52 18.17 11.55
C VAL A 295 2.73 17.32 11.94
N GLY A 296 3.95 17.88 11.91
CA GLY A 296 5.14 17.20 12.42
C GLY A 296 5.02 16.80 13.90
N LEU A 297 4.51 17.71 14.74
CA LEU A 297 4.23 17.43 16.15
C LEU A 297 3.15 16.35 16.33
N MET A 298 2.07 16.42 15.55
CA MET A 298 1.02 15.40 15.54
C MET A 298 1.59 14.02 15.20
N VAL A 299 2.43 13.92 14.17
CA VAL A 299 3.10 12.66 13.79
C VAL A 299 3.98 12.16 14.92
N ALA A 300 4.75 13.03 15.58
CA ALA A 300 5.59 12.65 16.71
C ALA A 300 4.76 12.09 17.88
N VAL A 301 3.64 12.73 18.23
CA VAL A 301 2.74 12.29 19.31
C VAL A 301 2.08 10.95 18.95
N LEU A 302 1.53 10.82 17.74
CA LEU A 302 0.87 9.58 17.31
C LEU A 302 1.86 8.42 17.15
N SER A 303 3.14 8.70 16.92
CA SER A 303 4.18 7.67 16.76
C SER A 303 4.49 6.88 18.05
N VAL A 304 4.02 7.33 19.22
CA VAL A 304 4.17 6.59 20.48
C VAL A 304 3.64 5.15 20.36
N ASN A 305 2.46 4.98 19.75
CA ASN A 305 1.83 3.66 19.63
C ASN A 305 2.57 2.73 18.65
N PRO A 306 2.87 3.14 17.40
CA PRO A 306 3.70 2.36 16.49
C PRO A 306 5.07 2.00 17.03
N VAL A 307 5.75 2.94 17.69
CA VAL A 307 7.08 2.68 18.27
C VAL A 307 6.97 1.66 19.39
N ARG A 308 6.00 1.80 20.30
CA ARG A 308 5.73 0.80 21.33
C ARG A 308 5.44 -0.58 20.73
N ASN A 309 4.67 -0.64 19.64
CA ASN A 309 4.39 -1.89 18.94
C ASN A 309 5.65 -2.51 18.31
N MET A 310 6.49 -1.72 17.62
CA MET A 310 7.75 -2.21 17.02
C MET A 310 8.75 -2.69 18.08
N LEU A 311 8.81 -2.03 19.24
CA LEU A 311 9.64 -2.45 20.37
C LEU A 311 9.07 -3.65 21.15
N SER A 312 7.79 -3.97 20.97
CA SER A 312 7.14 -5.13 21.58
C SER A 312 7.68 -6.44 21.00
N ARG A 313 7.79 -7.46 21.85
CA ARG A 313 8.05 -8.85 21.40
C ARG A 313 6.86 -9.44 20.63
N GLN A 314 5.65 -8.96 20.93
CA GLN A 314 4.38 -9.35 20.31
C GLN A 314 3.93 -8.26 19.34
N GLN A 315 4.81 -7.86 18.44
CA GLN A 315 4.49 -6.83 17.45
C GLN A 315 3.30 -7.28 16.60
N VAL A 316 2.28 -6.42 16.50
CA VAL A 316 1.13 -6.65 15.63
C VAL A 316 1.37 -6.02 14.27
N MET A 317 1.06 -6.76 13.21
CA MET A 317 1.22 -6.36 11.82
C MET A 317 0.02 -5.51 11.35
N ASN A 318 0.26 -4.57 10.43
CA ASN A 318 -0.79 -3.78 9.75
C ASN A 318 -1.84 -3.17 10.70
N THR A 319 -1.38 -2.54 11.78
CA THR A 319 -2.27 -2.00 12.82
C THR A 319 -2.47 -0.50 12.65
N SER A 320 -3.75 -0.10 12.58
CA SER A 320 -4.15 1.30 12.78
C SER A 320 -4.51 1.55 14.24
N PHE A 321 -4.07 2.68 14.78
CA PHE A 321 -4.36 3.09 16.17
C PHE A 321 -5.47 4.15 16.27
N ASN A 322 -6.11 4.49 15.14
CA ASN A 322 -7.23 5.43 15.05
C ASN A 322 -8.09 5.12 13.81
N SER A 323 -9.31 5.64 13.78
CA SER A 323 -10.26 5.43 12.67
C SER A 323 -9.90 6.20 11.39
N LEU A 324 -8.85 7.02 11.42
CA LEU A 324 -8.35 7.79 10.28
C LEU A 324 -7.14 7.15 9.59
N HIS A 325 -6.70 5.98 10.06
CA HIS A 325 -5.53 5.26 9.53
C HIS A 325 -4.24 6.08 9.55
N LEU A 326 -4.11 7.00 10.49
CA LEU A 326 -2.93 7.86 10.60
C LEU A 326 -1.90 7.24 11.53
N VAL A 327 -0.63 7.26 11.11
CA VAL A 327 0.52 6.84 11.91
C VAL A 327 0.36 5.41 12.43
N GLY A 328 0.21 4.46 11.48
CA GLY A 328 0.09 3.02 11.75
C GLY A 328 1.42 2.26 11.73
N THR A 329 1.32 0.94 11.86
CA THR A 329 2.40 -0.02 11.60
C THR A 329 2.09 -0.84 10.36
N TYR A 330 3.12 -1.18 9.59
CA TYR A 330 2.98 -1.90 8.32
C TYR A 330 3.95 -3.07 8.29
N GLY A 331 3.52 -4.16 7.64
CA GLY A 331 4.37 -5.33 7.46
C GLY A 331 3.68 -6.38 6.60
N ALA A 332 4.47 -7.28 6.02
CA ALA A 332 3.97 -8.42 5.28
C ALA A 332 4.93 -9.60 5.47
N PHE A 333 4.37 -10.81 5.38
CA PHE A 333 5.12 -12.07 5.33
C PHE A 333 6.04 -12.32 6.53
N GLY A 334 5.55 -12.07 7.74
CA GLY A 334 6.23 -12.53 8.96
C GLY A 334 6.37 -14.04 9.04
N SER A 335 5.37 -14.76 8.52
CA SER A 335 5.35 -16.21 8.41
C SER A 335 5.16 -16.64 6.97
N ILE A 336 5.84 -17.73 6.59
CA ILE A 336 5.85 -18.23 5.21
C ILE A 336 5.17 -19.59 5.17
N THR A 337 4.16 -19.73 4.32
CA THR A 337 3.56 -21.02 4.04
C THR A 337 4.51 -21.89 3.21
N LYS A 338 4.52 -23.18 3.54
CA LYS A 338 5.34 -24.19 2.84
C LYS A 338 4.50 -24.99 1.84
N ASP A 339 3.24 -25.21 2.18
CA ASP A 339 2.24 -25.80 1.32
C ASP A 339 1.30 -24.73 0.77
N ARG A 340 0.88 -24.91 -0.49
CA ARG A 340 -0.07 -24.02 -1.16
C ARG A 340 -1.37 -24.78 -1.43
N TYR A 341 -2.34 -24.57 -0.55
CA TYR A 341 -3.71 -25.02 -0.78
C TYR A 341 -4.46 -24.00 -1.63
N GLU A 342 -5.40 -24.49 -2.43
CA GLU A 342 -6.22 -23.66 -3.30
C GLU A 342 -7.68 -24.10 -3.24
N ILE A 343 -8.59 -23.13 -3.13
CA ILE A 343 -10.03 -23.38 -3.20
C ILE A 343 -10.45 -23.38 -4.67
N VAL A 344 -11.08 -24.47 -5.09
CA VAL A 344 -11.72 -24.63 -6.40
C VAL A 344 -13.22 -24.40 -6.23
N VAL A 345 -13.78 -23.49 -7.02
CA VAL A 345 -15.22 -23.18 -7.01
C VAL A 345 -15.82 -23.76 -8.28
N GLU A 346 -16.76 -24.69 -8.13
CA GLU A 346 -17.44 -25.29 -9.27
C GLU A 346 -18.93 -24.94 -9.27
N GLY A 347 -19.50 -24.76 -10.46
CA GLY A 347 -20.94 -24.67 -10.65
C GLY A 347 -21.42 -25.56 -11.77
N THR A 348 -22.72 -25.83 -11.75
CA THR A 348 -23.40 -26.57 -12.80
C THR A 348 -24.61 -25.79 -13.31
N ALA A 349 -24.84 -25.85 -14.61
CA ALA A 349 -26.06 -25.34 -15.23
C ALA A 349 -27.19 -26.40 -15.18
N ASP A 350 -26.88 -27.63 -14.75
CA ASP A 350 -27.85 -28.71 -14.70
C ASP A 350 -28.91 -28.45 -13.64
N THR A 351 -30.17 -28.46 -14.07
CA THR A 351 -31.30 -28.21 -13.18
C THR A 351 -31.61 -29.39 -12.26
N ARG A 352 -31.14 -30.59 -12.61
CA ARG A 352 -31.28 -31.81 -11.79
C ARG A 352 -29.90 -32.42 -11.58
N ARG A 353 -29.54 -32.58 -10.30
CA ARG A 353 -28.28 -33.21 -9.90
C ARG A 353 -28.40 -34.72 -10.07
N SER A 354 -27.48 -35.32 -10.81
CA SER A 354 -27.31 -36.76 -10.99
C SER A 354 -25.83 -37.12 -10.89
N SER A 355 -25.49 -38.39 -11.03
CA SER A 355 -24.09 -38.84 -11.15
C SER A 355 -23.40 -38.36 -12.44
N GLU A 356 -24.16 -37.87 -13.41
CA GLU A 356 -23.66 -37.37 -14.70
C GLU A 356 -23.58 -35.84 -14.73
N THR A 357 -23.87 -35.16 -13.62
CA THR A 357 -23.87 -33.69 -13.57
C THR A 357 -22.50 -33.13 -13.91
N GLU A 358 -22.46 -32.26 -14.91
CA GLU A 358 -21.24 -31.57 -15.29
C GLU A 358 -20.98 -30.40 -14.34
N TRP A 359 -19.85 -30.46 -13.64
CA TRP A 359 -19.32 -29.37 -12.83
C TRP A 359 -18.25 -28.63 -13.62
N ARG A 360 -18.29 -27.30 -13.58
CA ARG A 360 -17.33 -26.43 -14.25
C ARG A 360 -16.71 -25.50 -13.24
N GLU A 361 -15.38 -25.46 -13.23
CA GLU A 361 -14.60 -24.57 -12.40
C GLU A 361 -14.79 -23.10 -12.84
N TYR A 362 -14.98 -22.22 -11.86
CA TYR A 362 -14.90 -20.78 -12.03
C TYR A 362 -13.48 -20.32 -11.74
N GLU A 363 -12.69 -20.15 -12.80
CA GLU A 363 -11.33 -19.65 -12.66
C GLU A 363 -11.28 -18.19 -12.17
N PHE A 364 -10.34 -17.93 -11.27
CA PHE A 364 -10.00 -16.59 -10.83
C PHE A 364 -9.04 -15.90 -11.82
N LYS A 365 -8.99 -14.57 -11.79
CA LYS A 365 -8.28 -13.78 -12.81
C LYS A 365 -6.77 -13.91 -12.71
N GLY A 366 -6.23 -13.85 -11.50
CA GLY A 366 -4.80 -13.77 -11.21
C GLY A 366 -4.27 -14.87 -10.31
N LYS A 367 -5.12 -15.49 -9.51
CA LYS A 367 -4.76 -16.62 -8.64
C LYS A 367 -4.32 -17.84 -9.47
N PRO A 368 -3.27 -18.57 -9.06
CA PRO A 368 -2.93 -19.86 -9.65
C PRO A 368 -4.08 -20.88 -9.52
N GLY A 369 -4.40 -21.55 -10.63
CA GLY A 369 -5.42 -22.60 -10.72
C GLY A 369 -4.92 -23.68 -11.66
N ASP A 370 -5.17 -23.51 -12.96
CA ASP A 370 -4.61 -24.37 -14.01
C ASP A 370 -3.06 -24.42 -13.96
N LEU A 371 -2.52 -25.63 -13.81
CA LEU A 371 -1.08 -25.89 -13.74
C LEU A 371 -0.35 -25.63 -15.07
N ALA A 372 -1.08 -25.60 -16.19
CA ALA A 372 -0.53 -25.27 -17.50
C ALA A 372 -0.48 -23.75 -17.76
N ARG A 373 -1.14 -22.95 -16.92
CA ARG A 373 -1.26 -21.50 -17.10
C ARG A 373 -0.13 -20.76 -16.41
N MET A 374 0.62 -19.98 -17.18
CA MET A 374 1.64 -19.09 -16.62
C MET A 374 0.98 -17.98 -15.76
N PRO A 375 1.49 -17.71 -14.54
CA PRO A 375 1.00 -16.59 -13.72
C PRO A 375 1.21 -15.24 -14.43
N ILE A 376 0.39 -14.25 -14.12
CA ILE A 376 0.40 -12.94 -14.79
C ILE A 376 0.99 -11.83 -13.89
N GLN A 377 1.54 -10.78 -14.51
CA GLN A 377 1.92 -9.56 -13.79
C GLN A 377 0.67 -8.70 -13.58
N ILE A 378 0.36 -8.39 -12.32
CA ILE A 378 -0.84 -7.65 -11.89
C ILE A 378 -0.47 -6.40 -11.11
N ALA A 379 0.46 -6.52 -10.16
CA ALA A 379 0.91 -5.38 -9.36
C ALA A 379 1.44 -4.28 -10.29
N PRO A 380 1.05 -3.00 -10.06
CA PRO A 380 0.48 -2.46 -8.83
C PRO A 380 -1.06 -2.55 -8.68
N TYR A 381 -1.78 -3.15 -9.63
CA TYR A 381 -3.22 -3.38 -9.50
C TYR A 381 -3.50 -4.43 -8.41
N HIS A 382 -4.71 -4.42 -7.84
CA HIS A 382 -5.08 -5.34 -6.77
C HIS A 382 -6.33 -6.16 -7.13
N LEU A 383 -6.20 -7.49 -7.22
CA LEU A 383 -7.33 -8.40 -7.33
C LEU A 383 -7.75 -8.88 -5.93
N ARG A 384 -8.73 -8.19 -5.33
CA ARG A 384 -9.08 -8.35 -3.90
C ARG A 384 -9.63 -9.73 -3.59
N LEU A 385 -10.51 -10.23 -4.45
CA LEU A 385 -11.13 -11.53 -4.29
C LEU A 385 -10.08 -12.64 -4.40
N ASP A 386 -9.27 -12.61 -5.46
CA ASP A 386 -8.15 -13.53 -5.67
C ASP A 386 -7.17 -13.55 -4.48
N TRP A 387 -6.83 -12.37 -3.94
CA TRP A 387 -5.92 -12.26 -2.80
C TRP A 387 -6.55 -12.84 -1.52
N LEU A 388 -7.86 -12.63 -1.29
CA LEU A 388 -8.55 -13.22 -0.14
C LEU A 388 -8.77 -14.73 -0.27
N MET A 389 -8.87 -15.28 -1.48
CA MET A 389 -8.94 -16.73 -1.68
C MET A 389 -7.68 -17.43 -1.17
N TRP A 390 -6.52 -16.77 -1.29
CA TRP A 390 -5.29 -17.28 -0.70
C TRP A 390 -5.40 -17.41 0.83
N PHE A 391 -5.92 -16.39 1.54
CA PHE A 391 -6.18 -16.50 2.99
C PHE A 391 -7.19 -17.59 3.31
N ALA A 392 -8.29 -17.64 2.55
CA ALA A 392 -9.35 -18.60 2.76
C ALA A 392 -8.89 -20.04 2.60
N ALA A 393 -7.96 -20.31 1.68
CA ALA A 393 -7.42 -21.64 1.46
C ALA A 393 -6.49 -22.13 2.58
N MET A 394 -5.93 -21.22 3.40
CA MET A 394 -4.99 -21.56 4.47
C MET A 394 -5.66 -21.69 5.84
N SER A 395 -6.95 -21.42 5.94
CA SER A 395 -7.68 -21.36 7.21
C SER A 395 -8.99 -22.14 7.16
N SER A 396 -9.74 -22.13 8.26
CA SER A 396 -11.04 -22.80 8.33
C SER A 396 -12.13 -21.95 7.69
N TYR A 397 -13.14 -22.59 7.09
CA TYR A 397 -14.36 -21.94 6.60
C TYR A 397 -15.06 -21.07 7.66
N ARG A 398 -14.83 -21.33 8.96
CA ARG A 398 -15.37 -20.53 10.08
C ARG A 398 -14.72 -19.14 10.20
N GLU A 399 -13.47 -18.98 9.76
CA GLU A 399 -12.74 -17.71 9.79
C GLU A 399 -13.07 -16.82 8.59
N HIS A 400 -13.67 -17.41 7.54
CA HIS A 400 -14.09 -16.71 6.32
C HIS A 400 -15.55 -16.98 5.96
N PRO A 401 -16.50 -16.57 6.81
CA PRO A 401 -17.94 -16.78 6.58
C PRO A 401 -18.43 -16.08 5.30
N TRP A 402 -17.77 -15.00 4.89
CA TRP A 402 -18.06 -14.28 3.64
C TRP A 402 -18.01 -15.17 2.39
N PHE A 403 -17.27 -16.28 2.43
CA PHE A 403 -17.17 -17.24 1.32
C PHE A 403 -18.21 -18.36 1.40
N VAL A 404 -18.64 -18.76 2.60
CA VAL A 404 -19.59 -19.88 2.78
C VAL A 404 -21.03 -19.46 2.53
N HIS A 405 -21.34 -18.17 2.69
CA HIS A 405 -22.66 -17.60 2.45
C HIS A 405 -22.90 -17.16 1.00
N LEU A 406 -22.11 -17.68 0.04
CA LEU A 406 -22.24 -17.43 -1.39
C LEU A 406 -23.51 -18.05 -2.01
#